data_AF-A0A1B4FG17-F1
#
_entry.id   AF-A0A1B4FG17-F1
#
_cell.length_a   1.000
_cell.length_b   1.000
_cell.length_c   1.000
_cell.angle_alpha   90.00
_cell.angle_beta   90.00
_cell.angle_gamma   90.00
#
_symmetry.space_group_name_H-M   'P 1'
#
loop_
_entity.id
_entity.type
_entity.pdbx_description
1 polymer ?
#
loop_
_entity_poly.entity_id
_entity_poly.type
_entity_poly.pdbx_seq_one_letter_code
_entity_poly.pdbx_strand_id
1 'polypeptide(L)'
;MQRPRLLPSLTRRTQRIWRQYGVFWLGAIAVGLIAVMYARLIDWGYDVFRTLQHGRPWLPFLLTPAVAALSVWLTRRFFRGAEGSGIPQVIATLHAQPSAFGSRLLTLRILFGKILISLFGIVGGFTIGREGPTVQIGASLMFNLRRFYPRSNALIERQLVLAGAAAGLSAAFNTPLAGVVFAIEELSRSFSARASGVLITAIIIAGVIALGMNGNYTYFGTIEIGQHFPKMLAAAVLLTALVTGVAGGLFGWLLLNTGRWLPARLLTLYRERPIVFAAACGFAIAAVGVVSGGTTFGSGYAEARGLLDGREQLSVLYPFLKMISMVASYLPGIPGGIFAPSLSIGAGFGNLLHFVFSGMHLPMLIALAMVGYLAAVTQSPITSFVIVMEMINGHALVISLMATALIASRVSRFFVPPLYETLAERYLKPPQPKLATAAPAPAPASAHAGITAVKMPEDAESAPADPLDTLRDDANAAETNANDREANAGRAGADTATHSADAANAADAGRTTAQPPAHAGAASTRDADGETAARADGAAPQPNDTQPHEPPHRPAQ
;
A
#
# COMPACT_ATOMS: atom_id res chain seq x y z
N MET A 1 0.47 67.01 -3.48
CA MET A 1 0.86 65.80 -2.72
C MET A 1 0.13 64.58 -3.29
N GLN A 2 0.82 63.51 -3.68
CA GLN A 2 0.16 62.24 -3.98
C GLN A 2 -0.01 61.44 -2.69
N ARG A 3 -1.24 61.07 -2.30
CA ARG A 3 -1.45 60.11 -1.20
C ARG A 3 -0.88 58.74 -1.65
N PRO A 4 0.06 58.13 -0.91
CA PRO A 4 0.71 56.90 -1.36
C PRO A 4 -0.28 55.73 -1.35
N ARG A 5 -0.29 54.92 -2.43
CA ARG A 5 -1.21 53.80 -2.65
C ARG A 5 -0.85 52.56 -1.79
N LEU A 6 -0.64 52.74 -0.48
CA LEU A 6 -0.24 51.70 0.47
C LEU A 6 -1.36 50.70 0.75
N LEU A 7 -2.61 51.17 0.92
CA LEU A 7 -3.76 50.30 1.21
C LEU A 7 -4.00 49.23 0.09
N PRO A 8 -3.98 49.57 -1.21
CA PRO A 8 -4.06 48.58 -2.29
C PRO A 8 -2.87 47.62 -2.42
N SER A 9 -1.66 48.02 -2.00
CA SER A 9 -0.48 47.14 -2.08
C SER A 9 -0.39 46.19 -0.88
N LEU A 10 -0.71 46.67 0.33
CA LEU A 10 -0.81 45.87 1.54
C LEU A 10 -1.91 44.80 1.41
N THR A 11 -3.12 45.16 0.99
CA THR A 11 -4.22 44.20 0.79
C THR A 11 -3.87 43.12 -0.24
N ARG A 12 -3.22 43.48 -1.36
CA ARG A 12 -2.70 42.49 -2.35
C ARG A 12 -1.61 41.60 -1.76
N ARG A 13 -0.70 42.13 -0.94
CA ARG A 13 0.34 41.33 -0.24
C ARG A 13 -0.30 40.34 0.74
N THR A 14 -1.25 40.78 1.56
CA THR A 14 -1.98 39.92 2.51
C THR A 14 -2.77 38.84 1.78
N GLN A 15 -3.51 39.16 0.71
CA GLN A 15 -4.22 38.16 -0.10
C GLN A 15 -3.28 37.14 -0.75
N ARG A 16 -2.07 37.55 -1.18
CA ARG A 16 -1.07 36.63 -1.72
C ARG A 16 -0.54 35.67 -0.64
N ILE A 17 -0.19 36.18 0.54
CA ILE A 17 0.28 35.38 1.68
C ILE A 17 -0.84 34.43 2.16
N TRP A 18 -2.08 34.90 2.28
CA TRP A 18 -3.21 34.07 2.70
C TRP A 18 -3.50 32.92 1.73
N ARG A 19 -3.38 33.14 0.42
CA ARG A 19 -3.46 32.05 -0.57
C ARG A 19 -2.24 31.11 -0.52
N GLN A 20 -1.04 31.64 -0.29
CA GLN A 20 0.19 30.82 -0.31
C GLN A 20 0.36 29.95 0.95
N TYR A 21 -0.13 30.40 2.11
CA TYR A 21 0.03 29.70 3.41
C TYR A 21 -1.32 29.40 4.05
N GLY A 22 -2.20 30.40 4.21
CA GLY A 22 -3.46 30.29 4.95
C GLY A 22 -4.41 29.21 4.42
N VAL A 23 -4.57 29.09 3.09
CA VAL A 23 -5.41 28.04 2.49
C VAL A 23 -4.82 26.64 2.70
N PHE A 24 -3.50 26.48 2.64
CA PHE A 24 -2.83 25.20 2.96
C PHE A 24 -2.97 24.83 4.44
N TRP A 25 -2.77 25.78 5.35
CA TRP A 25 -2.87 25.52 6.79
C TRP A 25 -4.30 25.27 7.26
N LEU A 26 -5.28 26.06 6.81
CA LEU A 26 -6.70 25.82 7.09
C LEU A 26 -7.16 24.49 6.49
N GLY A 27 -6.68 24.16 5.28
CA GLY A 27 -6.88 22.84 4.68
C GLY A 27 -6.29 21.72 5.53
N ALA A 28 -5.07 21.87 6.04
CA ALA A 28 -4.41 20.88 6.89
C ALA A 28 -5.15 20.64 8.22
N ILE A 29 -5.64 21.70 8.87
CA ILE A 29 -6.50 21.59 10.06
C ILE A 29 -7.77 20.80 9.73
N ALA A 30 -8.41 21.08 8.60
CA ALA A 30 -9.60 20.36 8.16
C ALA A 30 -9.31 18.89 7.79
N VAL A 31 -8.16 18.58 7.17
CA VAL A 31 -7.73 17.18 6.93
C VAL A 31 -7.50 16.46 8.26
N GLY A 32 -6.79 17.06 9.20
CA GLY A 32 -6.54 16.48 10.53
C GLY A 32 -7.84 16.19 11.28
N LEU A 33 -8.74 17.18 11.37
CA LEU A 33 -10.05 17.02 12.00
C LEU A 33 -10.88 15.91 11.34
N ILE A 34 -10.96 15.88 10.00
CA ILE A 34 -11.72 14.85 9.28
C ILE A 34 -11.08 13.46 9.45
N ALA A 35 -9.75 13.35 9.45
CA ALA A 35 -9.05 12.09 9.71
C ALA A 35 -9.34 11.55 11.13
N VAL A 36 -9.36 12.42 12.15
CA VAL A 36 -9.70 12.03 13.54
C VAL A 36 -11.18 11.65 13.69
N MET A 37 -12.11 12.39 13.08
CA MET A 37 -13.54 12.03 13.10
C MET A 37 -13.81 10.73 12.35
N TYR A 38 -13.18 10.54 11.20
CA TYR A 38 -13.25 9.30 10.44
C TYR A 38 -12.61 8.12 11.19
N ALA A 39 -11.51 8.33 11.91
CA ALA A 39 -10.93 7.31 12.78
C ALA A 39 -11.93 6.84 13.84
N ARG A 40 -12.50 7.75 14.63
CA ARG A 40 -13.50 7.40 15.66
C ARG A 40 -14.75 6.75 15.07
N LEU A 41 -15.16 7.13 13.86
CA LEU A 41 -16.28 6.52 13.14
C LEU A 41 -15.99 5.08 12.71
N ILE A 42 -14.78 4.79 12.24
CA ILE A 42 -14.31 3.44 11.89
C ILE A 42 -14.15 2.59 13.14
N ASP A 43 -13.53 3.13 14.19
CA ASP A 43 -13.27 2.41 15.43
C ASP A 43 -14.63 2.04 16.11
N TRP A 44 -15.61 2.96 16.13
CA TRP A 44 -17.01 2.69 16.50
C TRP A 44 -17.68 1.62 15.63
N GLY A 45 -17.49 1.67 14.31
CA GLY A 45 -18.03 0.67 13.38
C GLY A 45 -17.52 -0.75 13.66
N TYR A 46 -16.27 -0.88 14.13
CA TYR A 46 -15.70 -2.17 14.53
C TYR A 46 -16.30 -2.67 15.84
N ASP A 47 -16.54 -1.80 16.82
CA ASP A 47 -17.23 -2.18 18.05
C ASP A 47 -18.70 -2.57 17.82
N VAL A 48 -19.38 -1.94 16.85
CA VAL A 48 -20.71 -2.38 16.39
C VAL A 48 -20.64 -3.80 15.82
N PHE A 49 -19.70 -4.09 14.92
CA PHE A 49 -19.51 -5.45 14.39
C PHE A 49 -19.17 -6.47 15.49
N ARG A 50 -18.23 -6.13 16.39
CA ARG A 50 -17.86 -6.96 17.56
C ARG A 50 -19.06 -7.28 18.45
N THR A 51 -19.92 -6.29 18.70
CA THR A 51 -21.15 -6.44 19.49
C THR A 51 -22.16 -7.35 18.78
N LEU A 52 -22.31 -7.22 17.45
CA LEU A 52 -23.24 -8.03 16.66
C LEU A 52 -22.84 -9.51 16.61
N GLN A 53 -21.55 -9.82 16.48
CA GLN A 53 -21.05 -11.22 16.46
C GLN A 53 -20.98 -11.86 17.86
N HIS A 54 -21.05 -11.08 18.94
CA HIS A 54 -20.89 -11.60 20.30
C HIS A 54 -22.00 -12.60 20.67
N GLY A 55 -21.61 -13.85 20.97
CA GLY A 55 -22.55 -14.97 21.17
C GLY A 55 -23.29 -15.41 19.90
N ARG A 56 -22.92 -14.91 18.72
CA ARG A 56 -23.59 -15.17 17.42
C ARG A 56 -22.57 -15.48 16.30
N PRO A 57 -21.76 -16.54 16.43
CA PRO A 57 -20.71 -16.88 15.45
C PRO A 57 -21.23 -17.21 14.04
N TRP A 58 -22.54 -17.47 13.89
CA TRP A 58 -23.17 -17.67 12.59
C TRP A 58 -23.47 -16.35 11.85
N LEU A 59 -23.56 -15.21 12.55
CA LEU A 59 -24.01 -13.95 11.95
C LEU A 59 -23.08 -13.38 10.86
N PRO A 60 -21.73 -13.46 10.97
CA PRO A 60 -20.83 -13.03 9.90
C PRO A 60 -21.11 -13.72 8.56
N PHE A 61 -21.54 -14.99 8.53
CA PHE A 61 -21.86 -15.71 7.29
C PHE A 61 -23.07 -15.15 6.54
N LEU A 62 -23.89 -14.30 7.18
CA LEU A 62 -24.97 -13.55 6.52
C LEU A 62 -24.59 -12.07 6.32
N LEU A 63 -24.04 -11.44 7.36
CA LEU A 63 -23.71 -10.01 7.39
C LEU A 63 -22.57 -9.66 6.42
N THR A 64 -21.44 -10.37 6.50
CA THR A 64 -20.22 -10.06 5.75
C THR A 64 -20.42 -10.22 4.22
N PRO A 65 -21.08 -11.28 3.69
CA PRO A 65 -21.44 -11.35 2.27
C PRO A 65 -22.38 -10.23 1.80
N ALA A 66 -23.44 -9.94 2.57
CA ALA A 66 -24.45 -8.94 2.20
C ALA A 66 -23.84 -7.53 2.13
N VAL A 67 -23.01 -7.18 3.12
CA VAL A 67 -22.29 -5.91 3.16
C VAL A 67 -21.24 -5.82 2.05
N ALA A 68 -20.63 -6.93 1.63
CA ALA A 68 -19.62 -6.93 0.56
C ALA A 68 -20.28 -6.67 -0.81
N ALA A 69 -21.40 -7.35 -1.08
CA ALA A 69 -22.25 -7.08 -2.24
C ALA A 69 -22.73 -5.62 -2.27
N LEU A 70 -23.26 -5.11 -1.14
CA LEU A 70 -23.73 -3.72 -1.01
C LEU A 70 -22.60 -2.71 -1.25
N SER A 71 -21.43 -2.92 -0.65
CA SER A 71 -20.26 -2.04 -0.78
C SER A 71 -19.80 -1.92 -2.23
N VAL A 72 -19.70 -3.04 -2.94
CA VAL A 72 -19.30 -3.05 -4.36
C VAL A 72 -20.39 -2.48 -5.26
N TRP A 73 -21.67 -2.75 -4.99
CA TRP A 73 -22.77 -2.12 -5.72
C TRP A 73 -22.78 -0.59 -5.55
N LEU A 74 -22.67 -0.07 -4.32
CA LEU A 74 -22.61 1.37 -4.04
C LEU A 74 -21.41 2.03 -4.73
N THR A 75 -20.22 1.41 -4.64
CA THR A 75 -19.00 1.91 -5.30
C THR A 75 -19.21 2.00 -6.81
N ARG A 76 -19.63 0.90 -7.45
CA ARG A 76 -19.83 0.84 -8.91
C ARG A 76 -20.97 1.73 -9.40
N ARG A 77 -22.02 1.94 -8.61
CA ARG A 77 -23.23 2.69 -9.04
C ARG A 77 -23.14 4.20 -8.83
N PHE A 78 -22.46 4.66 -7.79
CA PHE A 78 -22.48 6.07 -7.35
C PHE A 78 -21.09 6.67 -7.10
N PHE A 79 -20.11 5.87 -6.66
CA PHE A 79 -18.84 6.36 -6.11
C PHE A 79 -17.59 5.82 -6.85
N ARG A 80 -17.71 5.59 -8.18
CA ARG A 80 -16.59 5.10 -9.01
C ARG A 80 -15.37 6.02 -8.90
N GLY A 81 -14.24 5.48 -8.49
CA GLY A 81 -13.05 6.20 -8.03
C GLY A 81 -12.74 6.02 -6.54
N ALA A 82 -13.68 5.51 -5.73
CA ALA A 82 -13.50 5.24 -4.30
C ALA A 82 -12.93 3.84 -3.98
N GLU A 83 -12.69 2.99 -4.98
CA GLU A 83 -12.29 1.58 -4.84
C GLU A 83 -10.99 1.39 -4.02
N GLY A 84 -10.88 0.27 -3.32
CA GLY A 84 -9.64 -0.18 -2.66
C GLY A 84 -8.95 0.87 -1.78
N SER A 85 -7.62 0.94 -1.87
CA SER A 85 -6.78 1.85 -1.07
C SER A 85 -7.16 3.31 -1.21
N GLY A 86 -7.23 3.85 -2.43
CA GLY A 86 -7.31 5.29 -2.68
C GLY A 86 -5.95 5.94 -2.94
N ILE A 87 -4.86 5.35 -2.45
CA ILE A 87 -3.49 5.77 -2.77
C ILE A 87 -3.18 5.63 -4.28
N PRO A 88 -3.55 4.54 -4.99
CA PRO A 88 -3.38 4.46 -6.44
C PRO A 88 -4.06 5.59 -7.21
N GLN A 89 -5.26 6.03 -6.77
CA GLN A 89 -6.00 7.15 -7.36
C GLN A 89 -5.31 8.50 -7.12
N VAL A 90 -4.66 8.68 -5.97
CA VAL A 90 -3.80 9.84 -5.67
C VAL A 90 -2.55 9.82 -6.55
N ILE A 91 -1.84 8.69 -6.64
CA ILE A 91 -0.65 8.53 -7.48
C ILE A 91 -0.97 8.79 -8.97
N ALA A 92 -2.04 8.19 -9.51
CA ALA A 92 -2.50 8.43 -10.87
C ALA A 92 -2.81 9.92 -11.12
N THR A 93 -3.37 10.63 -10.14
CA THR A 93 -3.63 12.07 -10.23
C THR A 93 -2.34 12.92 -10.16
N LEU A 94 -1.27 12.41 -9.55
CA LEU A 94 0.03 13.08 -9.40
C LEU A 94 1.00 12.81 -10.57
N HIS A 95 0.85 11.66 -11.23
CA HIS A 95 1.63 11.26 -12.42
C HIS A 95 0.98 11.74 -13.73
N ALA A 96 -0.35 11.89 -13.78
CA ALA A 96 -1.04 12.58 -14.86
C ALA A 96 -1.16 14.10 -14.61
N GLN A 97 -1.94 14.80 -15.44
CA GLN A 97 -2.33 16.19 -15.17
C GLN A 97 -3.39 16.23 -14.03
N PRO A 98 -3.12 16.89 -12.88
CA PRO A 98 -4.04 16.86 -11.73
C PRO A 98 -5.44 17.43 -12.03
N SER A 99 -5.52 18.39 -12.95
CA SER A 99 -6.76 19.03 -13.39
C SER A 99 -7.76 18.03 -14.02
N ALA A 100 -7.28 17.12 -14.86
CA ALA A 100 -8.08 16.14 -15.58
C ALA A 100 -8.43 14.92 -14.72
N PHE A 101 -7.47 14.39 -13.95
CA PHE A 101 -7.67 13.17 -13.16
C PHE A 101 -8.25 13.45 -11.77
N GLY A 102 -7.82 14.52 -11.11
CA GLY A 102 -8.34 14.89 -9.79
C GLY A 102 -9.80 15.34 -9.83
N SER A 103 -10.23 16.00 -10.91
CA SER A 103 -11.65 16.36 -11.11
C SER A 103 -12.58 15.15 -11.27
N ARG A 104 -12.02 13.95 -11.47
CA ARG A 104 -12.71 12.66 -11.48
C ARG A 104 -12.53 11.89 -10.17
N LEU A 105 -11.28 11.68 -9.76
CA LEU A 105 -10.88 10.74 -8.69
C LEU A 105 -10.80 11.37 -7.29
N LEU A 106 -10.66 12.70 -7.20
CA LEU A 106 -10.44 13.44 -5.96
C LEU A 106 -11.57 14.46 -5.70
N THR A 107 -12.82 14.10 -6.01
CA THR A 107 -13.99 14.95 -5.77
C THR A 107 -14.55 14.79 -4.36
N LEU A 108 -15.29 15.80 -3.87
CA LEU A 108 -16.01 15.68 -2.60
C LEU A 108 -17.03 14.53 -2.59
N ARG A 109 -17.58 14.14 -3.75
CA ARG A 109 -18.44 12.93 -3.85
C ARG A 109 -17.66 11.67 -3.53
N ILE A 110 -16.42 11.54 -4.03
CA ILE A 110 -15.54 10.40 -3.71
C ILE A 110 -15.11 10.44 -2.24
N LEU A 111 -14.85 11.62 -1.67
CA LEU A 111 -14.58 11.78 -0.23
C LEU A 111 -15.72 11.18 0.63
N PHE A 112 -16.97 11.59 0.40
CA PHE A 112 -18.12 11.06 1.14
C PHE A 112 -18.35 9.55 0.88
N GLY A 113 -18.22 9.11 -0.37
CA GLY A 113 -18.34 7.69 -0.74
C GLY A 113 -17.29 6.82 -0.05
N LYS A 114 -16.04 7.31 0.04
CA LYS A 114 -14.94 6.62 0.72
C LYS A 114 -15.27 6.37 2.18
N ILE A 115 -15.71 7.40 2.89
CA ILE A 115 -16.09 7.33 4.32
C ILE A 115 -17.27 6.37 4.54
N LEU A 116 -18.33 6.50 3.74
CA LEU A 116 -19.56 5.72 3.92
C LEU A 116 -19.31 4.22 3.68
N ILE A 117 -18.59 3.88 2.62
CA ILE A 117 -18.44 2.49 2.20
C ILE A 117 -17.35 1.77 3.01
N SER A 118 -16.30 2.46 3.46
CA SER A 118 -15.33 1.84 4.39
C SER A 118 -15.92 1.63 5.79
N LEU A 119 -16.81 2.53 6.26
CA LEU A 119 -17.61 2.30 7.46
C LEU A 119 -18.48 1.05 7.31
N PHE A 120 -19.22 0.92 6.20
CA PHE A 120 -19.95 -0.31 5.93
C PHE A 120 -19.01 -1.53 5.92
N GLY A 121 -17.85 -1.45 5.26
CA GLY A 121 -16.91 -2.57 5.24
C GLY A 121 -16.42 -3.01 6.62
N ILE A 122 -16.14 -2.06 7.52
CA ILE A 122 -15.77 -2.36 8.91
C ILE A 122 -16.95 -2.89 9.73
N VAL A 123 -18.16 -2.37 9.54
CA VAL A 123 -19.41 -2.91 10.14
C VAL A 123 -19.74 -4.31 9.58
N GLY A 124 -19.24 -4.66 8.39
CA GLY A 124 -19.24 -6.02 7.83
C GLY A 124 -18.11 -6.92 8.33
N GLY A 125 -17.16 -6.39 9.12
CA GLY A 125 -16.02 -7.11 9.69
C GLY A 125 -14.77 -7.19 8.80
N PHE A 126 -14.71 -6.52 7.65
CA PHE A 126 -13.64 -6.73 6.66
C PHE A 126 -12.24 -6.39 7.19
N THR A 127 -11.23 -7.08 6.65
CA THR A 127 -9.83 -6.90 7.01
C THR A 127 -9.22 -5.70 6.28
N ILE A 128 -9.66 -4.50 6.68
CA ILE A 128 -9.25 -3.21 6.11
C ILE A 128 -8.82 -2.22 7.20
N GLY A 129 -7.86 -1.35 6.88
CA GLY A 129 -7.44 -0.21 7.71
C GLY A 129 -8.02 1.11 7.22
N ARG A 130 -7.84 2.18 8.01
CA ARG A 130 -8.36 3.53 7.68
C ARG A 130 -7.39 4.40 6.87
N GLU A 131 -6.12 4.02 6.79
CA GLU A 131 -5.02 4.85 6.28
C GLU A 131 -5.07 5.18 4.77
N GLY A 132 -5.42 4.21 3.93
CA GLY A 132 -5.61 4.45 2.49
C GLY A 132 -6.77 5.43 2.23
N PRO A 133 -7.95 5.19 2.83
CA PRO A 133 -9.05 6.14 2.85
C PRO A 133 -8.66 7.54 3.34
N THR A 134 -7.94 7.71 4.46
CA THR A 134 -7.56 9.06 4.94
C THR A 134 -6.65 9.78 3.97
N VAL A 135 -5.72 9.08 3.30
CA VAL A 135 -4.91 9.65 2.22
C VAL A 135 -5.78 10.17 1.06
N GLN A 136 -6.76 9.38 0.57
CA GLN A 136 -7.63 9.84 -0.52
C GLN A 136 -8.63 10.93 -0.07
N ILE A 137 -9.14 10.86 1.16
CA ILE A 137 -10.00 11.87 1.78
C ILE A 137 -9.26 13.21 1.89
N GLY A 138 -8.04 13.21 2.43
CA GLY A 138 -7.23 14.41 2.60
C GLY A 138 -6.82 15.03 1.25
N ALA A 139 -6.39 14.20 0.30
CA ALA A 139 -6.11 14.61 -1.07
C ALA A 139 -7.34 15.22 -1.76
N SER A 140 -8.51 14.59 -1.61
CA SER A 140 -9.78 15.09 -2.16
C SER A 140 -10.22 16.42 -1.53
N LEU A 141 -10.02 16.60 -0.23
CA LEU A 141 -10.34 17.86 0.44
C LEU A 141 -9.47 18.99 -0.12
N MET A 142 -8.14 18.84 -0.05
CA MET A 142 -7.18 19.85 -0.51
C MET A 142 -7.32 20.14 -2.00
N PHE A 143 -7.51 19.13 -2.85
CA PHE A 143 -7.72 19.33 -4.28
C PHE A 143 -8.96 20.19 -4.57
N ASN A 144 -10.02 20.11 -3.76
CA ASN A 144 -11.19 20.97 -3.92
C ASN A 144 -11.03 22.36 -3.27
N LEU A 145 -9.98 22.61 -2.47
CA LEU A 145 -9.58 23.96 -2.06
C LEU A 145 -8.94 24.76 -3.20
N ARG A 146 -8.54 24.13 -4.33
CA ARG A 146 -7.97 24.84 -5.50
C ARG A 146 -8.87 25.96 -6.03
N ARG A 147 -10.19 25.87 -5.80
CA ARG A 147 -11.19 26.92 -6.14
C ARG A 147 -10.95 28.28 -5.45
N PHE A 148 -10.17 28.33 -4.37
CA PHE A 148 -9.80 29.59 -3.70
C PHE A 148 -8.61 30.33 -4.34
N TYR A 149 -8.00 29.73 -5.39
CA TYR A 149 -6.94 30.30 -6.20
C TYR A 149 -7.48 30.78 -7.57
N PRO A 150 -7.55 32.10 -7.84
CA PRO A 150 -8.09 32.63 -9.10
C PRO A 150 -7.32 32.24 -10.37
N ARG A 151 -6.11 31.69 -10.20
CA ARG A 151 -5.28 31.07 -11.25
C ARG A 151 -4.60 29.84 -10.64
N SER A 152 -5.40 28.81 -10.36
CA SER A 152 -4.88 27.48 -10.09
C SER A 152 -4.01 27.02 -11.27
N ASN A 153 -2.91 26.34 -10.99
CA ASN A 153 -2.05 25.72 -12.00
C ASN A 153 -1.63 24.32 -11.53
N ALA A 154 -1.14 23.49 -12.46
CA ALA A 154 -0.79 22.10 -12.16
C ALA A 154 0.20 21.94 -11.00
N LEU A 155 1.08 22.94 -10.76
CA LEU A 155 2.00 22.94 -9.62
C LEU A 155 1.28 23.14 -8.28
N ILE A 156 0.37 24.11 -8.18
CA ILE A 156 -0.46 24.33 -6.98
C ILE A 156 -1.36 23.11 -6.74
N GLU A 157 -1.93 22.53 -7.79
CA GLU A 157 -2.79 21.34 -7.67
C GLU A 157 -2.00 20.11 -7.22
N ARG A 158 -0.82 19.84 -7.81
CA ARG A 158 0.09 18.78 -7.34
C ARG A 158 0.51 19.00 -5.88
N GLN A 159 0.79 20.25 -5.47
CA GLN A 159 1.12 20.59 -4.08
C GLN A 159 -0.05 20.39 -3.12
N LEU A 160 -1.29 20.77 -3.50
CA LEU A 160 -2.49 20.55 -2.69
C LEU A 160 -2.78 19.04 -2.53
N VAL A 161 -2.70 18.26 -3.61
CA VAL A 161 -2.89 16.80 -3.59
C VAL A 161 -1.83 16.13 -2.70
N LEU A 162 -0.55 16.45 -2.88
CA LEU A 162 0.54 15.94 -2.03
C LEU A 162 0.34 16.32 -0.55
N ALA A 163 0.01 17.58 -0.26
CA ALA A 163 -0.21 18.06 1.10
C ALA A 163 -1.40 17.34 1.77
N GLY A 164 -2.52 17.17 1.05
CA GLY A 164 -3.69 16.49 1.57
C GLY A 164 -3.47 15.01 1.80
N ALA A 165 -2.78 14.34 0.87
CA ALA A 165 -2.43 12.94 0.98
C ALA A 165 -1.52 12.68 2.19
N ALA A 166 -0.44 13.46 2.32
CA ALA A 166 0.54 13.34 3.39
C ALA A 166 -0.01 13.75 4.76
N ALA A 167 -0.83 14.80 4.83
CA ALA A 167 -1.58 15.17 6.02
C ALA A 167 -2.57 14.08 6.44
N GLY A 168 -3.23 13.42 5.48
CA GLY A 168 -4.16 12.32 5.70
C GLY A 168 -3.49 11.08 6.31
N LEU A 169 -2.25 10.76 5.90
CA LEU A 169 -1.47 9.70 6.54
C LEU A 169 -0.98 10.11 7.94
N SER A 170 -0.37 11.30 8.05
CA SER A 170 0.15 11.88 9.29
C SER A 170 -0.90 11.87 10.42
N ALA A 171 -2.11 12.38 10.14
CA ALA A 171 -3.19 12.48 11.11
C ALA A 171 -3.88 11.15 11.45
N ALA A 172 -3.74 10.12 10.61
CA ALA A 172 -4.39 8.83 10.83
C ALA A 172 -3.55 7.87 11.67
N PHE A 173 -2.22 7.89 11.47
CA PHE A 173 -1.26 7.12 12.26
C PHE A 173 -0.66 7.87 13.45
N ASN A 174 -0.83 9.20 13.55
CA ASN A 174 -0.15 10.06 14.52
C ASN A 174 1.37 10.24 14.24
N THR A 175 1.77 10.20 12.96
CA THR A 175 3.17 10.06 12.50
C THR A 175 3.57 11.15 11.48
N PRO A 176 4.02 12.33 11.93
CA PRO A 176 4.30 13.46 11.03
C PRO A 176 5.51 13.25 10.10
N LEU A 177 6.59 12.62 10.57
CA LEU A 177 7.78 12.38 9.73
C LEU A 177 7.46 11.35 8.64
N ALA A 178 6.71 10.29 8.98
CA ALA A 178 6.21 9.33 8.02
C ALA A 178 5.35 9.98 6.92
N GLY A 179 4.50 10.94 7.28
CA GLY A 179 3.71 11.72 6.30
C GLY A 179 4.60 12.46 5.30
N VAL A 180 5.68 13.10 5.77
CA VAL A 180 6.66 13.78 4.90
C VAL A 180 7.41 12.80 4.02
N VAL A 181 7.87 11.66 4.57
CA VAL A 181 8.63 10.65 3.83
C VAL A 181 7.77 9.97 2.77
N PHE A 182 6.52 9.60 3.09
CA PHE A 182 5.54 9.06 2.15
C PHE A 182 5.29 9.99 0.95
N ALA A 183 5.22 11.30 1.20
CA ALA A 183 5.07 12.31 0.15
C ALA A 183 6.25 12.32 -0.83
N ILE A 184 7.46 11.98 -0.38
CA ILE A 184 8.69 12.00 -1.17
C ILE A 184 8.90 10.65 -1.88
N GLU A 185 8.90 9.55 -1.13
CA GLU A 185 9.24 8.20 -1.61
C GLU A 185 8.12 7.60 -2.46
N GLU A 186 6.87 7.65 -2.00
CA GLU A 186 5.76 6.91 -2.62
C GLU A 186 4.91 7.78 -3.56
N LEU A 187 4.57 9.01 -3.15
CA LEU A 187 3.65 9.87 -3.93
C LEU A 187 4.31 10.77 -4.97
N SER A 188 5.55 11.22 -4.73
CA SER A 188 6.24 12.16 -5.61
C SER A 188 7.22 11.47 -6.55
N ARG A 189 8.02 10.53 -6.02
CA ARG A 189 9.14 9.81 -6.65
C ARG A 189 10.24 10.70 -7.28
N SER A 190 10.03 12.02 -7.34
CA SER A 190 10.97 13.04 -7.78
C SER A 190 11.53 13.85 -6.61
N PHE A 191 12.75 13.55 -6.17
CA PHE A 191 13.49 14.31 -5.14
C PHE A 191 13.79 15.78 -5.54
N SER A 192 13.69 16.10 -6.84
CA SER A 192 13.97 17.44 -7.39
C SER A 192 13.03 18.54 -6.84
N ALA A 193 11.81 18.18 -6.40
CA ALA A 193 10.89 19.09 -5.74
C ALA A 193 11.21 19.20 -4.23
N ARG A 194 12.20 20.04 -3.89
CA ARG A 194 12.55 20.43 -2.52
C ARG A 194 11.27 20.69 -1.70
N ALA A 195 10.99 19.83 -0.72
CA ALA A 195 9.72 19.85 0.02
C ALA A 195 9.50 21.24 0.64
N SER A 196 8.55 21.98 0.09
CA SER A 196 8.33 23.38 0.46
C SER A 196 7.99 23.48 1.95
N GLY A 197 8.47 24.52 2.64
CA GLY A 197 8.08 24.77 4.03
C GLY A 197 6.56 24.82 4.23
N VAL A 198 5.80 25.20 3.19
CA VAL A 198 4.33 25.12 3.16
C VAL A 198 3.81 23.68 3.26
N LEU A 199 4.44 22.74 2.54
CA LEU A 199 4.06 21.32 2.53
C LEU A 199 4.39 20.67 3.89
N ILE A 200 5.61 20.89 4.38
CA ILE A 200 6.06 20.34 5.68
C ILE A 200 5.21 20.89 6.82
N THR A 201 4.97 22.21 6.87
CA THR A 201 4.11 22.81 7.91
C THR A 201 2.66 22.32 7.82
N ALA A 202 2.11 22.09 6.63
CA ALA A 202 0.78 21.50 6.48
C ALA A 202 0.71 20.06 7.06
N ILE A 203 1.72 19.23 6.81
CA ILE A 203 1.77 17.84 7.32
C ILE A 203 1.93 17.82 8.85
N ILE A 204 2.77 18.72 9.40
CA ILE A 204 2.95 18.89 10.84
C ILE A 204 1.66 19.42 11.49
N ILE A 205 0.99 20.42 10.91
CA ILE A 205 -0.26 20.96 11.45
C ILE A 205 -1.36 19.89 11.52
N ALA A 206 -1.51 19.07 10.48
CA ALA A 206 -2.48 17.97 10.49
C ALA A 206 -2.16 16.92 11.58
N GLY A 207 -0.88 16.60 11.77
CA GLY A 207 -0.42 15.74 12.86
C GLY A 207 -0.68 16.35 14.23
N VAL A 208 -0.32 17.63 14.46
CA VAL A 208 -0.55 18.34 15.72
C VAL A 208 -2.04 18.42 16.07
N ILE A 209 -2.94 18.53 15.10
CA ILE A 209 -4.39 18.42 15.33
C ILE A 209 -4.78 17.00 15.76
N ALA A 210 -4.18 15.95 15.19
CA ALA A 210 -4.42 14.57 15.63
C ALA A 210 -3.91 14.30 17.06
N LEU A 211 -2.68 14.72 17.39
CA LEU A 211 -2.13 14.68 18.76
C LEU A 211 -3.01 15.48 19.73
N GLY A 212 -3.42 16.69 19.35
CA GLY A 212 -4.23 17.57 20.20
C GLY A 212 -5.64 17.04 20.46
N MET A 213 -6.22 16.25 19.54
CA MET A 213 -7.56 15.69 19.69
C MET A 213 -7.60 14.30 20.33
N ASN A 214 -6.58 13.47 20.12
CA ASN A 214 -6.54 12.08 20.62
C ASN A 214 -5.54 11.89 21.78
N GLY A 215 -4.76 12.91 22.14
CA GLY A 215 -3.71 12.87 23.15
C GLY A 215 -2.32 12.58 22.58
N ASN A 216 -1.29 12.84 23.39
CA ASN A 216 0.10 12.51 23.07
C ASN A 216 0.39 11.03 23.39
N TYR A 217 -0.14 10.12 22.56
CA TYR A 217 0.15 8.68 22.63
C TYR A 217 0.86 8.21 21.35
N THR A 218 1.77 7.26 21.51
CA THR A 218 2.34 6.50 20.41
C THR A 218 1.37 5.36 20.06
N TYR A 219 1.10 5.17 18.77
CA TYR A 219 0.01 4.31 18.28
C TYR A 219 0.10 2.86 18.80
N PHE A 220 1.32 2.36 19.01
CA PHE A 220 1.64 1.02 19.50
C PHE A 220 2.43 1.02 20.83
N GLY A 221 2.43 2.12 21.59
CA GLY A 221 3.15 2.21 22.87
C GLY A 221 4.65 2.49 22.70
N THR A 222 5.45 2.11 23.69
CA THR A 222 6.90 2.38 23.74
C THR A 222 7.66 1.08 23.91
N ILE A 223 8.46 0.68 22.92
CA ILE A 223 9.25 -0.55 23.01
C ILE A 223 10.60 -0.24 23.67
N GLU A 224 10.63 -0.40 24.99
CA GLU A 224 11.87 -0.39 25.76
C GLU A 224 12.70 -1.64 25.45
N ILE A 225 14.01 -1.44 25.32
CA ILE A 225 14.99 -2.47 25.01
C ILE A 225 16.14 -2.29 25.99
N GLY A 226 16.59 -3.39 26.60
CA GLY A 226 17.70 -3.36 27.55
C GLY A 226 18.99 -2.81 26.92
N GLN A 227 19.91 -2.36 27.77
CA GLN A 227 21.18 -1.70 27.44
C GLN A 227 22.10 -2.44 26.45
N HIS A 228 21.79 -3.68 26.07
CA HIS A 228 22.62 -4.53 25.21
C HIS A 228 21.81 -5.13 24.06
N PHE A 229 22.26 -4.94 22.83
CA PHE A 229 21.69 -5.62 21.67
C PHE A 229 21.96 -7.14 21.73
N PRO A 230 20.95 -8.01 21.45
CA PRO A 230 21.16 -9.45 21.43
C PRO A 230 22.15 -9.88 20.35
N LYS A 231 23.02 -10.85 20.68
CA LYS A 231 24.01 -11.42 19.73
C LYS A 231 23.37 -11.98 18.44
N MET A 232 22.11 -12.43 18.52
CA MET A 232 21.35 -12.96 17.37
C MET A 232 20.62 -11.88 16.54
N LEU A 233 20.72 -10.59 16.89
CA LEU A 233 19.93 -9.53 16.24
C LEU A 233 20.15 -9.45 14.71
N ALA A 234 21.37 -9.66 14.22
CA ALA A 234 21.64 -9.67 12.78
C ALA A 234 20.96 -10.85 12.06
N ALA A 235 20.94 -12.04 12.69
CA ALA A 235 20.23 -13.22 12.17
C ALA A 235 18.71 -13.02 12.22
N ALA A 236 18.19 -12.41 13.29
CA ALA A 236 16.78 -12.06 13.43
C ALA A 236 16.34 -11.04 12.36
N VAL A 237 17.10 -9.98 12.13
CA VAL A 237 16.86 -9.00 11.05
C VAL A 237 16.81 -9.71 9.68
N LEU A 238 17.80 -10.55 9.37
CA LEU A 238 17.89 -11.23 8.08
C LEU A 238 16.73 -12.22 7.86
N LEU A 239 16.45 -13.09 8.83
CA LEU A 239 15.38 -14.09 8.73
C LEU A 239 14.00 -13.43 8.71
N THR A 240 13.78 -12.40 9.55
CA THR A 240 12.52 -11.63 9.56
C THR A 240 12.29 -10.96 8.21
N ALA A 241 13.32 -10.31 7.64
CA ALA A 241 13.23 -9.65 6.35
C ALA A 241 12.96 -10.64 5.20
N LEU A 242 13.56 -11.84 5.25
CA LEU A 242 13.32 -12.89 4.25
C LEU A 242 11.88 -13.42 4.34
N VAL A 243 11.42 -13.83 5.53
CA VAL A 243 10.07 -14.38 5.74
C VAL A 243 8.99 -13.36 5.38
N THR A 244 9.11 -12.13 5.88
CA THR A 244 8.12 -11.08 5.60
C THR A 244 8.22 -10.54 4.18
N GLY A 245 9.43 -10.53 3.59
CA GLY A 245 9.67 -10.21 2.18
C GLY A 245 8.97 -11.18 1.23
N VAL A 246 9.10 -12.49 1.46
CA VAL A 246 8.40 -13.53 0.69
C VAL A 246 6.89 -13.45 0.91
N ALA A 247 6.43 -13.29 2.16
CA ALA A 247 5.00 -13.23 2.46
C ALA A 247 4.31 -11.98 1.87
N GLY A 248 4.95 -10.81 1.94
CA GLY A 248 4.45 -9.58 1.33
C GLY A 248 4.54 -9.59 -0.20
N GLY A 249 5.59 -10.20 -0.76
CA GLY A 249 5.71 -10.48 -2.19
C GLY A 249 4.61 -11.40 -2.71
N LEU A 250 4.30 -12.47 -1.97
CA LEU A 250 3.18 -13.37 -2.25
C LEU A 250 1.82 -12.65 -2.18
N PHE A 251 1.60 -11.80 -1.18
CA PHE A 251 0.39 -10.98 -1.09
C PHE A 251 0.22 -10.05 -2.30
N GLY A 252 1.27 -9.32 -2.68
CA GLY A 252 1.26 -8.46 -3.86
C GLY A 252 1.06 -9.26 -5.15
N TRP A 253 1.71 -10.42 -5.27
CA TRP A 253 1.54 -11.36 -6.39
C TRP A 253 0.09 -11.83 -6.50
N LEU A 254 -0.55 -12.23 -5.40
CA LEU A 254 -1.94 -12.68 -5.38
C LEU A 254 -2.90 -11.59 -5.88
N LEU A 255 -2.75 -10.33 -5.44
CA LEU A 255 -3.62 -9.23 -5.90
C LEU A 255 -3.38 -8.85 -7.36
N LEU A 256 -2.13 -8.84 -7.83
CA LEU A 256 -1.81 -8.38 -9.18
C LEU A 256 -1.93 -9.47 -10.25
N ASN A 257 -1.71 -10.75 -9.91
CA ASN A 257 -1.76 -11.90 -10.82
C ASN A 257 -3.08 -12.70 -10.73
N THR A 258 -4.18 -12.08 -10.29
CA THR A 258 -5.51 -12.72 -10.10
C THR A 258 -5.89 -13.70 -11.22
N GLY A 259 -5.72 -13.32 -12.49
CA GLY A 259 -6.05 -14.18 -13.64
C GLY A 259 -5.19 -15.43 -13.82
N ARG A 260 -4.09 -15.60 -13.07
CA ARG A 260 -3.18 -16.77 -13.13
C ARG A 260 -3.46 -17.83 -12.06
N TRP A 261 -4.13 -17.49 -10.96
CA TRP A 261 -4.38 -18.41 -9.85
C TRP A 261 -5.86 -18.58 -9.49
N LEU A 262 -6.71 -17.60 -9.81
CA LEU A 262 -8.14 -17.67 -9.52
C LEU A 262 -8.82 -18.66 -10.49
N PRO A 263 -9.52 -19.72 -10.02
CA PRO A 263 -10.14 -20.70 -10.90
C PRO A 263 -11.13 -20.07 -11.87
N ALA A 264 -11.21 -20.60 -13.11
CA ALA A 264 -11.98 -20.00 -14.20
C ALA A 264 -13.43 -19.61 -13.82
N ARG A 265 -14.13 -20.44 -13.03
CA ARG A 265 -15.50 -20.16 -12.55
C ARG A 265 -15.60 -18.96 -11.60
N LEU A 266 -14.55 -18.66 -10.82
CA LEU A 266 -14.47 -17.46 -10.00
C LEU A 266 -13.99 -16.25 -10.82
N LEU A 267 -13.13 -16.47 -11.82
CA LEU A 267 -12.65 -15.42 -12.72
C LEU A 267 -13.76 -14.89 -13.66
N THR A 268 -14.68 -15.75 -14.13
CA THR A 268 -15.89 -15.29 -14.84
C THR A 268 -16.84 -14.56 -13.89
N LEU A 269 -17.07 -15.08 -12.67
CA LEU A 269 -17.89 -14.41 -11.65
C LEU A 269 -17.36 -13.01 -11.32
N TYR A 270 -16.03 -12.85 -11.21
CA TYR A 270 -15.33 -11.59 -11.02
C TYR A 270 -15.59 -10.59 -12.18
N ARG A 271 -15.40 -11.04 -13.43
CA ARG A 271 -15.54 -10.22 -14.65
C ARG A 271 -16.99 -9.87 -15.01
N GLU A 272 -17.96 -10.72 -14.68
CA GLU A 272 -19.35 -10.59 -15.15
C GLU A 272 -20.35 -10.24 -14.05
N ARG A 273 -20.10 -10.72 -12.82
CA ARG A 273 -21.01 -10.57 -11.68
C ARG A 273 -20.25 -10.09 -10.43
N PRO A 274 -19.52 -8.95 -10.50
CA PRO A 274 -18.61 -8.50 -9.42
C PRO A 274 -19.30 -8.32 -8.06
N ILE A 275 -20.61 -8.06 -8.03
CA ILE A 275 -21.41 -7.98 -6.78
C ILE A 275 -21.56 -9.37 -6.12
N VAL A 276 -21.76 -10.43 -6.92
CA VAL A 276 -21.85 -11.82 -6.44
C VAL A 276 -20.47 -12.36 -6.08
N PHE A 277 -19.44 -11.98 -6.84
CA PHE A 277 -18.05 -12.22 -6.46
C PHE A 277 -17.70 -11.56 -5.12
N ALA A 278 -18.12 -10.31 -4.89
CA ALA A 278 -17.95 -9.63 -3.61
C ALA A 278 -18.66 -10.37 -2.46
N ALA A 279 -19.87 -10.90 -2.67
CA ALA A 279 -20.55 -11.74 -1.69
C ALA A 279 -19.74 -13.02 -1.36
N ALA A 280 -19.17 -13.68 -2.37
CA ALA A 280 -18.32 -14.86 -2.17
C ALA A 280 -17.02 -14.52 -1.41
N CYS A 281 -16.40 -13.37 -1.69
CA CYS A 281 -15.28 -12.85 -0.90
C CYS A 281 -15.70 -12.54 0.56
N GLY A 282 -16.87 -11.94 0.76
CA GLY A 282 -17.44 -11.73 2.10
C GLY A 282 -17.69 -13.04 2.86
N PHE A 283 -18.07 -14.11 2.16
CA PHE A 283 -18.22 -15.43 2.76
C PHE A 283 -16.87 -16.04 3.17
N ALA A 284 -15.82 -15.84 2.35
CA ALA A 284 -14.46 -16.23 2.71
C ALA A 284 -13.93 -15.46 3.94
N ILE A 285 -14.19 -14.15 4.02
CA ILE A 285 -13.87 -13.33 5.21
C ILE A 285 -14.61 -13.86 6.44
N ALA A 286 -15.91 -14.17 6.33
CA ALA A 286 -16.69 -14.75 7.43
C ALA A 286 -16.14 -16.10 7.90
N ALA A 287 -15.82 -17.00 6.97
CA ALA A 287 -15.27 -18.32 7.27
C ALA A 287 -13.91 -18.23 7.98
N VAL A 288 -12.98 -17.44 7.44
CA VAL A 288 -11.65 -17.22 8.03
C VAL A 288 -11.75 -16.51 9.37
N GLY A 289 -12.64 -15.53 9.49
CA GLY A 289 -13.00 -14.85 10.73
C GLY A 289 -13.41 -15.84 11.83
N VAL A 290 -14.43 -16.66 11.58
CA VAL A 290 -14.94 -17.64 12.56
C VAL A 290 -13.89 -18.70 12.89
N VAL A 291 -13.15 -19.23 11.92
CA VAL A 291 -12.05 -20.17 12.15
C VAL A 291 -10.91 -19.55 12.99
N SER A 292 -10.68 -18.24 12.87
CA SER A 292 -9.67 -17.50 13.64
C SER A 292 -10.13 -17.03 15.02
N GLY A 293 -11.31 -17.47 15.51
CA GLY A 293 -11.90 -16.98 16.77
C GLY A 293 -12.30 -15.50 16.72
N GLY A 294 -12.49 -14.93 15.53
CA GLY A 294 -12.81 -13.52 15.28
C GLY A 294 -11.59 -12.61 15.06
N THR A 295 -10.38 -13.04 15.39
CA THR A 295 -9.16 -12.20 15.37
C THR A 295 -8.77 -11.65 13.98
N THR A 296 -9.24 -12.27 12.89
CA THR A 296 -8.94 -11.80 11.53
C THR A 296 -9.86 -10.70 11.01
N PHE A 297 -11.02 -10.48 11.64
CA PHE A 297 -11.89 -9.35 11.31
C PHE A 297 -11.21 -7.98 11.60
N GLY A 298 -11.71 -6.92 10.97
CA GLY A 298 -11.24 -5.56 11.17
C GLY A 298 -9.77 -5.32 10.84
N SER A 299 -9.26 -4.15 11.26
CA SER A 299 -7.91 -3.67 10.90
C SER A 299 -6.76 -4.54 11.41
N GLY A 300 -6.95 -5.32 12.48
CA GLY A 300 -5.87 -6.04 13.15
C GLY A 300 -5.10 -5.21 14.19
N TYR A 301 -5.56 -3.99 14.50
CA TYR A 301 -4.87 -3.10 15.43
C TYR A 301 -4.83 -3.63 16.88
N ALA A 302 -5.96 -4.09 17.40
CA ALA A 302 -6.07 -4.56 18.79
C ALA A 302 -5.21 -5.80 19.01
N GLU A 303 -5.20 -6.69 18.03
CA GLU A 303 -4.44 -7.94 18.00
C GLU A 303 -2.93 -7.66 17.91
N ALA A 304 -2.52 -6.72 17.05
CA ALA A 304 -1.12 -6.31 16.92
C ALA A 304 -0.59 -5.57 18.16
N ARG A 305 -1.43 -4.72 18.78
CA ARG A 305 -1.10 -4.04 20.03
C ARG A 305 -1.09 -4.99 21.21
N GLY A 306 -2.02 -5.95 21.28
CA GLY A 306 -2.08 -6.96 22.33
C GLY A 306 -0.85 -7.86 22.36
N LEU A 307 -0.29 -8.19 21.19
CA LEU A 307 1.01 -8.88 21.08
C LEU A 307 2.19 -8.02 21.60
N LEU A 308 2.19 -6.71 21.32
CA LEU A 308 3.24 -5.78 21.80
C LEU A 308 3.14 -5.53 23.32
N ASP A 309 1.93 -5.35 23.83
CA ASP A 309 1.62 -5.17 25.25
C ASP A 309 1.77 -6.49 26.06
N GLY A 310 2.05 -7.62 25.40
CA GLY A 310 2.19 -8.94 26.02
C GLY A 310 0.89 -9.55 26.57
N ARG A 311 -0.28 -9.03 26.14
CA ARG A 311 -1.61 -9.37 26.67
C ARG A 311 -2.37 -10.40 25.83
N GLU A 312 -2.08 -10.48 24.52
CA GLU A 312 -2.74 -11.40 23.59
C GLU A 312 -1.82 -12.55 23.18
N GLN A 313 -2.38 -13.75 23.04
CA GLN A 313 -1.69 -14.92 22.49
C GLN A 313 -2.35 -15.35 21.18
N LEU A 314 -1.87 -14.80 20.06
CA LEU A 314 -2.40 -15.14 18.74
C LEU A 314 -1.87 -16.50 18.26
N SER A 315 -2.74 -17.26 17.60
CA SER A 315 -2.40 -18.55 16.98
C SER A 315 -1.26 -18.41 15.95
N VAL A 316 -0.44 -19.45 15.82
CA VAL A 316 0.59 -19.61 14.76
C VAL A 316 0.01 -19.41 13.36
N LEU A 317 -1.27 -19.72 13.14
CA LEU A 317 -1.96 -19.54 11.85
C LEU A 317 -2.40 -18.08 11.59
N TYR A 318 -2.35 -17.19 12.59
CA TYR A 318 -2.85 -15.82 12.51
C TYR A 318 -2.35 -15.02 11.30
N PRO A 319 -1.03 -14.87 11.01
CA PRO A 319 -0.57 -14.06 9.89
C PRO A 319 -1.10 -14.58 8.54
N PHE A 320 -1.19 -15.90 8.37
CA PHE A 320 -1.71 -16.53 7.15
C PHE A 320 -3.23 -16.31 6.99
N LEU A 321 -4.00 -16.52 8.06
CA LEU A 321 -5.45 -16.29 8.05
C LEU A 321 -5.78 -14.80 7.84
N LYS A 322 -5.07 -13.89 8.53
CA LYS A 322 -5.22 -12.43 8.36
C LYS A 322 -4.88 -12.01 6.93
N MET A 323 -3.84 -12.58 6.33
CA MET A 323 -3.47 -12.36 4.92
C MET A 323 -4.54 -12.87 3.94
N ILE A 324 -5.13 -14.06 4.16
CA ILE A 324 -6.21 -14.58 3.31
C ILE A 324 -7.45 -13.66 3.39
N SER A 325 -7.85 -13.26 4.59
CA SER A 325 -8.99 -12.37 4.81
C SER A 325 -8.75 -10.96 4.21
N MET A 326 -7.50 -10.49 4.26
CA MET A 326 -7.06 -9.25 3.61
C MET A 326 -7.13 -9.35 2.07
N VAL A 327 -6.65 -10.45 1.47
CA VAL A 327 -6.78 -10.69 0.02
C VAL A 327 -8.26 -10.72 -0.37
N ALA A 328 -9.11 -11.45 0.36
CA ALA A 328 -10.54 -11.50 0.12
C ALA A 328 -11.22 -10.12 0.26
N SER A 329 -10.76 -9.27 1.19
CA SER A 329 -11.25 -7.89 1.34
C SER A 329 -10.87 -7.00 0.15
N TYR A 330 -9.69 -7.21 -0.44
CA TYR A 330 -9.15 -6.37 -1.52
C TYR A 330 -9.55 -6.76 -2.93
N LEU A 331 -9.62 -8.07 -3.20
CA LEU A 331 -9.87 -8.62 -4.52
C LEU A 331 -11.14 -8.07 -5.20
N PRO A 332 -12.30 -7.90 -4.53
CA PRO A 332 -13.50 -7.29 -5.13
C PRO A 332 -13.48 -5.74 -5.19
N GLY A 333 -12.38 -5.08 -4.80
CA GLY A 333 -12.20 -3.63 -4.90
C GLY A 333 -12.85 -2.79 -3.78
N ILE A 334 -13.18 -3.39 -2.63
CA ILE A 334 -13.88 -2.71 -1.53
C ILE A 334 -13.03 -1.55 -0.96
N PRO A 335 -13.61 -0.35 -0.72
CA PRO A 335 -12.93 0.79 -0.10
C PRO A 335 -12.35 0.50 1.30
N GLY A 336 -11.03 0.67 1.45
CA GLY A 336 -10.29 0.38 2.68
C GLY A 336 -8.77 0.50 2.46
N GLY A 337 -7.93 0.54 3.50
CA GLY A 337 -6.46 0.70 3.41
C GLY A 337 -5.63 -0.51 3.87
N ILE A 338 -4.57 -0.89 3.14
CA ILE A 338 -3.78 -2.11 3.45
C ILE A 338 -2.84 -1.95 4.65
N PHE A 339 -2.43 -0.73 4.98
CA PHE A 339 -1.36 -0.44 5.96
C PHE A 339 -1.54 -1.11 7.33
N ALA A 340 -2.69 -0.90 8.00
CA ALA A 340 -2.92 -1.48 9.34
C ALA A 340 -3.02 -3.02 9.33
N PRO A 341 -3.77 -3.65 8.40
CA PRO A 341 -3.69 -5.10 8.18
C PRO A 341 -2.27 -5.63 7.90
N SER A 342 -1.47 -4.93 7.09
CA SER A 342 -0.07 -5.31 6.84
C SER A 342 0.78 -5.28 8.12
N LEU A 343 0.65 -4.24 8.95
CA LEU A 343 1.32 -4.18 10.25
C LEU A 343 0.88 -5.34 11.16
N SER A 344 -0.41 -5.69 11.16
CA SER A 344 -0.95 -6.79 11.95
C SER A 344 -0.48 -8.17 11.49
N ILE A 345 -0.43 -8.42 10.17
CA ILE A 345 0.15 -9.64 9.60
C ILE A 345 1.65 -9.72 9.93
N GLY A 346 2.37 -8.60 9.83
CA GLY A 346 3.76 -8.49 10.28
C GLY A 346 3.91 -8.85 11.77
N ALA A 347 3.04 -8.35 12.65
CA ALA A 347 3.06 -8.72 14.07
C ALA A 347 2.84 -10.23 14.29
N GLY A 348 1.93 -10.85 13.53
CA GLY A 348 1.74 -12.30 13.51
C GLY A 348 2.99 -13.08 13.08
N PHE A 349 3.75 -12.58 12.10
CA PHE A 349 5.04 -13.17 11.73
C PHE A 349 6.12 -12.96 12.80
N GLY A 350 6.11 -11.83 13.52
CA GLY A 350 7.02 -11.59 14.65
C GLY A 350 6.76 -12.56 15.81
N ASN A 351 5.50 -12.82 16.13
CA ASN A 351 5.07 -13.85 17.08
C ASN A 351 5.54 -15.25 16.65
N LEU A 352 5.39 -15.59 15.36
CA LEU A 352 5.90 -16.87 14.81
C LEU A 352 7.44 -16.98 14.88
N LEU A 353 8.17 -15.89 14.65
CA LEU A 353 9.62 -15.87 14.71
C LEU A 353 10.18 -15.92 16.14
N HIS A 354 9.36 -15.63 17.17
CA HIS A 354 9.75 -15.82 18.56
C HIS A 354 9.93 -17.30 18.95
N PHE A 355 9.32 -18.25 18.24
CA PHE A 355 9.63 -19.68 18.41
C PHE A 355 11.06 -20.03 17.96
N VAL A 356 11.66 -19.25 17.06
CA VAL A 356 13.06 -19.40 16.60
C VAL A 356 14.02 -18.56 17.46
N PHE A 357 13.59 -17.35 17.85
CA PHE A 357 14.36 -16.40 18.65
C PHE A 357 13.74 -16.21 20.04
N SER A 358 13.54 -17.31 20.77
CA SER A 358 12.89 -17.32 22.09
C SER A 358 13.67 -16.53 23.16
N GLY A 359 15.01 -16.47 23.03
CA GLY A 359 15.89 -15.63 23.86
C GLY A 359 15.93 -14.14 23.47
N MET A 360 15.01 -13.66 22.62
CA MET A 360 14.89 -12.23 22.25
C MET A 360 13.51 -11.69 22.63
N HIS A 361 13.47 -10.42 23.09
CA HIS A 361 12.21 -9.76 23.47
C HIS A 361 11.20 -9.76 22.32
N LEU A 362 10.03 -10.36 22.55
CA LEU A 362 8.94 -10.49 21.59
C LEU A 362 8.53 -9.16 20.91
N PRO A 363 8.39 -8.01 21.63
CA PRO A 363 8.02 -6.74 21.01
C PRO A 363 9.00 -6.26 19.92
N MET A 364 10.30 -6.51 20.09
CA MET A 364 11.31 -6.19 19.08
C MET A 364 11.15 -7.07 17.83
N LEU A 365 10.89 -8.38 17.98
CA LEU A 365 10.64 -9.27 16.84
C LEU A 365 9.36 -8.88 16.09
N ILE A 366 8.32 -8.48 16.82
CA ILE A 366 7.10 -7.89 16.27
C ILE A 366 7.41 -6.61 15.47
N ALA A 367 8.17 -5.68 16.03
CA ALA A 367 8.52 -4.42 15.35
C ALA A 367 9.31 -4.65 14.05
N LEU A 368 10.27 -5.57 14.05
CA LEU A 368 11.01 -5.99 12.84
C LEU A 368 10.07 -6.61 11.80
N ALA A 369 9.13 -7.47 12.22
CA ALA A 369 8.22 -8.15 11.30
C ALA A 369 7.08 -7.24 10.78
N MET A 370 6.60 -6.31 11.61
CA MET A 370 5.71 -5.20 11.22
C MET A 370 6.32 -4.39 10.07
N VAL A 371 7.56 -3.91 10.24
CA VAL A 371 8.21 -3.10 9.21
C VAL A 371 8.57 -3.91 7.97
N GLY A 372 9.05 -5.15 8.15
CA GLY A 372 9.40 -6.04 7.05
C GLY A 372 8.20 -6.33 6.14
N TYR A 373 7.05 -6.71 6.72
CA TYR A 373 5.86 -7.03 5.93
C TYR A 373 5.26 -5.78 5.27
N LEU A 374 5.22 -4.64 5.97
CA LEU A 374 4.75 -3.39 5.37
C LEU A 374 5.64 -2.96 4.20
N ALA A 375 6.97 -2.99 4.37
CA ALA A 375 7.94 -2.64 3.33
C ALA A 375 7.93 -3.63 2.16
N ALA A 376 7.61 -4.89 2.39
CA ALA A 376 7.43 -5.90 1.36
C ALA A 376 6.15 -5.64 0.54
N VAL A 377 5.04 -5.27 1.18
CA VAL A 377 3.75 -5.04 0.51
C VAL A 377 3.69 -3.71 -0.25
N THR A 378 4.21 -2.62 0.33
CA THR A 378 4.21 -1.29 -0.33
C THR A 378 5.38 -1.11 -1.29
N GLN A 379 6.51 -1.77 -1.00
CA GLN A 379 7.81 -1.55 -1.63
C GLN A 379 8.41 -0.14 -1.43
N SER A 380 7.88 0.64 -0.49
CA SER A 380 8.41 1.93 0.01
C SER A 380 9.08 1.72 1.40
N PRO A 381 10.35 1.27 1.45
CA PRO A 381 11.00 0.86 2.70
C PRO A 381 11.29 2.02 3.66
N ILE A 382 11.61 3.22 3.16
CA ILE A 382 11.95 4.36 4.03
C ILE A 382 10.70 4.80 4.80
N THR A 383 9.59 4.98 4.09
CA THR A 383 8.28 5.27 4.65
C THR A 383 7.89 4.21 5.68
N SER A 384 8.05 2.93 5.34
CA SER A 384 7.65 1.83 6.21
C SER A 384 8.40 1.82 7.54
N PHE A 385 9.72 2.06 7.54
CA PHE A 385 10.47 2.09 8.81
C PHE A 385 10.20 3.35 9.63
N VAL A 386 9.98 4.51 8.99
CA VAL A 386 9.64 5.75 9.72
C VAL A 386 8.26 5.65 10.36
N ILE A 387 7.27 5.07 9.67
CA ILE A 387 5.95 4.72 10.23
C ILE A 387 6.14 3.89 11.50
N VAL A 388 6.77 2.71 11.39
CA VAL A 388 6.89 1.78 12.53
C VAL A 388 7.69 2.39 13.68
N MET A 389 8.75 3.14 13.38
CA MET A 389 9.59 3.82 14.37
C MET A 389 8.84 4.89 15.17
N GLU A 390 8.08 5.78 14.50
CA GLU A 390 7.25 6.80 15.19
C GLU A 390 6.12 6.13 15.99
N MET A 391 5.52 5.05 15.50
CA MET A 391 4.40 4.36 16.16
C MET A 391 4.78 3.63 17.46
N ILE A 392 6.04 3.18 17.61
CA ILE A 392 6.53 2.39 18.76
C ILE A 392 7.55 3.15 19.64
N ASN A 393 7.83 4.42 19.33
CA ASN A 393 8.95 5.22 19.89
C ASN A 393 10.33 4.55 19.75
N GLY A 394 10.53 3.76 18.69
CA GLY A 394 11.56 2.73 18.61
C GLY A 394 12.95 3.22 18.22
N HIS A 395 13.41 4.36 18.76
CA HIS A 395 14.66 4.99 18.32
C HIS A 395 15.89 4.07 18.42
N ALA A 396 15.96 3.18 19.41
CA ALA A 396 17.03 2.19 19.55
C ALA A 396 17.08 1.15 18.40
N LEU A 397 15.96 0.89 17.71
CA LEU A 397 15.88 -0.09 16.61
C LEU A 397 16.03 0.53 15.21
N VAL A 398 16.21 1.84 15.05
CA VAL A 398 16.20 2.54 13.74
C VAL A 398 17.02 1.80 12.67
N ILE A 399 18.25 1.40 12.99
CA ILE A 399 19.14 0.69 12.05
C ILE A 399 18.58 -0.68 11.68
N SER A 400 18.08 -1.46 12.65
CA SER A 400 17.52 -2.79 12.45
C SER A 400 16.18 -2.75 11.69
N LEU A 401 15.32 -1.77 11.98
CA LEU A 401 14.07 -1.53 11.26
C LEU A 401 14.34 -1.16 9.80
N MET A 402 15.26 -0.22 9.57
CA MET A 402 15.67 0.20 8.22
C MET A 402 16.30 -0.95 7.43
N ALA A 403 17.19 -1.74 8.03
CA ALA A 403 17.78 -2.91 7.39
C ALA A 403 16.71 -3.95 7.03
N THR A 404 15.79 -4.25 7.95
CA THR A 404 14.69 -5.21 7.72
C THR A 404 13.76 -4.72 6.60
N ALA A 405 13.39 -3.44 6.60
CA ALA A 405 12.57 -2.82 5.57
C ALA A 405 13.21 -2.89 4.17
N LEU A 406 14.49 -2.53 4.07
CA LEU A 406 15.24 -2.54 2.81
C LEU A 406 15.36 -3.97 2.25
N ILE A 407 15.73 -4.94 3.08
CA ILE A 407 15.88 -6.33 2.65
C ILE A 407 14.52 -6.92 2.26
N ALA A 408 13.47 -6.74 3.07
CA ALA A 408 12.13 -7.28 2.77
C ALA A 408 11.52 -6.68 1.50
N SER A 409 11.70 -5.38 1.27
CA SER A 409 11.30 -4.70 0.02
C SER A 409 12.07 -5.25 -1.20
N ARG A 410 13.37 -5.54 -1.07
CA ARG A 410 14.16 -6.17 -2.15
C ARG A 410 13.74 -7.62 -2.40
N VAL A 411 13.42 -8.39 -1.37
CA VAL A 411 12.90 -9.77 -1.52
C VAL A 411 11.55 -9.77 -2.24
N SER A 412 10.62 -8.89 -1.84
CA SER A 412 9.30 -8.74 -2.49
C SER A 412 9.41 -8.41 -3.98
N ARG A 413 10.38 -7.57 -4.38
CA ARG A 413 10.61 -7.16 -5.77
C ARG A 413 10.99 -8.29 -6.73
N PHE A 414 11.40 -9.46 -6.24
CA PHE A 414 11.58 -10.65 -7.09
C PHE A 414 10.25 -11.33 -7.49
N PHE A 415 9.17 -11.10 -6.72
CA PHE A 415 7.85 -11.69 -6.97
C PHE A 415 6.93 -10.76 -7.77
N VAL A 416 7.02 -9.44 -7.53
CA VAL A 416 6.02 -8.48 -8.00
C VAL A 416 6.55 -7.03 -8.06
N PRO A 417 6.10 -6.19 -9.01
CA PRO A 417 6.35 -4.74 -8.98
C PRO A 417 5.62 -4.00 -7.83
N PRO A 418 5.91 -2.70 -7.57
CA PRO A 418 5.30 -1.93 -6.48
C PRO A 418 3.77 -1.86 -6.58
N LEU A 419 3.09 -2.40 -5.56
CA LEU A 419 1.65 -2.66 -5.60
C LEU A 419 0.80 -1.43 -5.92
N TYR A 420 1.08 -0.27 -5.30
CA TYR A 420 0.27 0.93 -5.54
C TYR A 420 0.49 1.54 -6.92
N GLU A 421 1.70 1.48 -7.47
CA GLU A 421 2.01 2.01 -8.80
C GLU A 421 1.34 1.17 -9.90
N THR A 422 1.46 -0.15 -9.82
CA THR A 422 0.81 -1.07 -10.78
C THR A 422 -0.73 -1.04 -10.69
N LEU A 423 -1.29 -0.60 -9.54
CA LEU A 423 -2.71 -0.28 -9.42
C LEU A 423 -3.05 1.14 -9.92
N ALA A 424 -2.13 2.10 -9.87
CA ALA A 424 -2.31 3.47 -10.36
C ALA A 424 -2.35 3.50 -11.90
N GLU A 425 -1.47 2.74 -12.56
CA GLU A 425 -1.46 2.55 -14.01
C GLU A 425 -2.82 2.15 -14.60
N ARG A 426 -3.62 1.37 -13.87
CA ARG A 426 -4.97 0.94 -14.30
C ARG A 426 -5.93 2.12 -14.48
N TYR A 427 -5.73 3.23 -13.77
CA TYR A 427 -6.50 4.46 -13.95
C TYR A 427 -5.97 5.35 -15.08
N LEU A 428 -4.70 5.17 -15.50
CA LEU A 428 -4.05 5.95 -16.55
C LEU A 428 -4.30 5.40 -17.96
N LYS A 429 -4.54 4.09 -18.08
CA LYS A 429 -4.90 3.45 -19.35
C LYS A 429 -6.29 3.95 -19.82
N PRO A 430 -6.44 4.39 -21.08
CA PRO A 430 -7.76 4.64 -21.65
C PRO A 430 -8.64 3.38 -21.55
N PRO A 431 -9.97 3.54 -21.43
CA PRO A 431 -10.86 2.40 -21.61
C PRO A 431 -10.70 1.88 -23.03
N GLN A 432 -10.27 0.63 -23.17
CA GLN A 432 -10.37 -0.05 -24.45
C GLN A 432 -11.86 -0.08 -24.83
N PRO A 433 -12.23 0.23 -26.09
CA PRO A 433 -13.60 0.04 -26.52
C PRO A 433 -13.96 -1.42 -26.29
N LYS A 434 -15.14 -1.68 -25.70
CA LYS A 434 -15.71 -3.04 -25.73
C LYS A 434 -15.64 -3.51 -27.17
N LEU A 435 -15.02 -4.66 -27.44
CA LEU A 435 -15.20 -5.32 -28.72
C LEU A 435 -16.71 -5.51 -28.91
N ALA A 436 -17.29 -4.71 -29.80
CA ALA A 436 -18.64 -4.93 -30.25
C ALA A 436 -18.64 -6.32 -30.86
N THR A 437 -19.49 -7.21 -30.33
CA THR A 437 -19.66 -8.57 -30.84
C THR A 437 -19.82 -8.47 -32.34
N ALA A 438 -18.85 -9.01 -33.10
CA ALA A 438 -18.64 -8.61 -34.48
C ALA A 438 -19.94 -8.76 -35.27
N ALA A 439 -20.53 -7.62 -35.66
CA ALA A 439 -21.72 -7.63 -36.49
C ALA A 439 -21.37 -8.42 -37.77
N PRO A 440 -22.20 -9.39 -38.19
CA PRO A 440 -21.90 -10.20 -39.36
C PRO A 440 -21.66 -9.25 -40.54
N ALA A 441 -20.52 -9.42 -41.20
CA ALA A 441 -20.00 -8.43 -42.13
C ALA A 441 -21.06 -8.09 -43.20
N PRO A 442 -21.35 -6.80 -43.46
CA PRO A 442 -22.33 -6.42 -44.47
C PRO A 442 -21.87 -6.94 -45.83
N ALA A 443 -22.80 -7.55 -46.57
CA ALA A 443 -22.55 -8.02 -47.93
C ALA A 443 -22.06 -6.85 -48.81
N PRO A 444 -21.16 -7.10 -49.78
CA PRO A 444 -20.55 -6.05 -50.60
C PRO A 444 -21.63 -5.21 -51.31
N ALA A 445 -21.55 -3.89 -51.12
CA ALA A 445 -22.65 -2.98 -51.43
C ALA A 445 -22.84 -2.72 -52.93
N SER A 446 -24.10 -2.74 -53.38
CA SER A 446 -24.52 -2.06 -54.61
C SER A 446 -24.50 -0.54 -54.42
N ALA A 447 -23.90 0.20 -55.35
CA ALA A 447 -23.61 1.62 -55.17
C ALA A 447 -24.80 2.55 -55.49
N HIS A 448 -25.05 3.51 -54.60
CA HIS A 448 -25.70 4.80 -54.91
C HIS A 448 -25.10 5.90 -54.04
N ALA A 449 -25.03 7.14 -54.56
CA ALA A 449 -24.41 8.28 -53.90
C ALA A 449 -25.43 9.17 -53.16
N GLY A 450 -25.01 9.76 -52.04
CA GLY A 450 -25.84 10.65 -51.22
C GLY A 450 -25.00 11.66 -50.42
N ILE A 451 -25.44 12.91 -50.38
CA ILE A 451 -24.64 14.08 -49.98
C ILE A 451 -24.76 14.41 -48.48
N THR A 452 -23.64 14.77 -47.85
CA THR A 452 -23.45 15.49 -46.55
C THR A 452 -24.14 14.98 -45.27
N ALA A 453 -23.33 14.83 -44.22
CA ALA A 453 -23.56 15.51 -42.93
C ALA A 453 -22.23 15.69 -42.17
N VAL A 454 -21.94 16.90 -41.69
CA VAL A 454 -20.90 17.11 -40.65
C VAL A 454 -21.58 16.96 -39.29
N LYS A 455 -21.00 16.17 -38.39
CA LYS A 455 -21.44 16.10 -36.98
C LYS A 455 -20.24 16.39 -36.06
N MET A 456 -20.48 17.17 -35.02
CA MET A 456 -19.47 17.59 -34.03
C MET A 456 -18.89 16.39 -33.25
N PRO A 457 -17.66 16.48 -32.73
CA PRO A 457 -17.17 15.53 -31.75
C PRO A 457 -17.95 15.66 -30.43
N GLU A 458 -18.48 14.55 -29.92
CA GLU A 458 -19.05 14.47 -28.58
C GLU A 458 -17.96 14.02 -27.59
N ASP A 459 -17.61 14.89 -26.64
CA ASP A 459 -16.52 14.70 -25.69
C ASP A 459 -16.88 13.73 -24.53
N ALA A 460 -15.89 12.95 -24.13
CA ALA A 460 -15.59 12.64 -22.73
C ALA A 460 -16.62 11.90 -21.82
N GLU A 461 -17.48 11.00 -22.34
CA GLU A 461 -18.28 10.11 -21.45
C GLU A 461 -17.61 8.77 -21.08
N SER A 462 -16.37 8.51 -21.53
CA SER A 462 -15.72 7.23 -21.28
C SER A 462 -15.25 7.08 -19.81
N ALA A 463 -15.85 6.14 -19.09
CA ALA A 463 -15.32 5.63 -17.81
C ALA A 463 -13.99 4.90 -18.08
N PRO A 464 -12.93 5.06 -17.26
CA PRO A 464 -11.67 4.35 -17.48
C PRO A 464 -11.91 2.84 -17.46
N ALA A 465 -10.96 2.08 -18.01
CA ALA A 465 -10.94 0.63 -17.82
C ALA A 465 -11.09 0.34 -16.33
N ASP A 466 -12.07 -0.48 -15.96
CA ASP A 466 -12.23 -0.87 -14.58
C ASP A 466 -10.95 -1.63 -14.16
N PRO A 467 -10.29 -1.27 -13.04
CA PRO A 467 -9.16 -2.04 -12.53
C PRO A 467 -9.45 -3.53 -12.31
N LEU A 468 -10.73 -3.93 -12.31
CA LEU A 468 -11.20 -5.31 -12.31
C LEU A 468 -11.49 -5.88 -13.72
N ASP A 469 -11.84 -5.05 -14.71
CA ASP A 469 -12.00 -5.48 -16.12
C ASP A 469 -10.66 -5.64 -16.85
N THR A 470 -9.59 -4.93 -16.49
CA THR A 470 -8.28 -5.03 -17.19
C THR A 470 -7.69 -6.44 -17.21
N LEU A 471 -8.13 -7.31 -16.29
CA LEU A 471 -7.77 -8.73 -16.24
C LEU A 471 -8.50 -9.61 -17.26
N ARG A 472 -9.38 -9.04 -18.11
CA ARG A 472 -9.91 -9.69 -19.32
C ARG A 472 -8.82 -9.77 -20.38
N ASP A 473 -8.14 -8.65 -20.62
CA ASP A 473 -7.36 -8.44 -21.85
C ASP A 473 -6.00 -9.15 -21.80
N ASP A 474 -5.34 -9.20 -20.64
CA ASP A 474 -4.10 -9.98 -20.45
C ASP A 474 -4.33 -11.50 -20.64
N ALA A 475 -5.54 -11.99 -20.35
CA ALA A 475 -5.92 -13.39 -20.56
C ALA A 475 -6.31 -13.65 -22.02
N ASN A 476 -7.12 -12.77 -22.63
CA ASN A 476 -7.41 -12.84 -24.06
C ASN A 476 -6.12 -12.76 -24.89
N ALA A 477 -5.13 -11.94 -24.49
CA ALA A 477 -3.83 -11.90 -25.13
C ALA A 477 -3.06 -13.22 -24.99
N ALA A 478 -3.19 -13.92 -23.86
CA ALA A 478 -2.60 -15.24 -23.66
C ALA A 478 -3.31 -16.33 -24.48
N GLU A 479 -4.64 -16.32 -24.54
CA GLU A 479 -5.45 -17.25 -25.36
C GLU A 479 -5.25 -17.01 -26.86
N THR A 480 -5.20 -15.75 -27.33
CA THR A 480 -4.86 -15.43 -28.72
C THR A 480 -3.43 -15.86 -29.05
N ASN A 481 -2.44 -15.60 -28.19
CA ASN A 481 -1.08 -16.11 -28.41
C ASN A 481 -0.97 -17.65 -28.34
N ALA A 482 -1.90 -18.35 -27.68
CA ALA A 482 -1.99 -19.81 -27.73
C ALA A 482 -2.62 -20.28 -29.05
N ASN A 483 -3.77 -19.73 -29.43
CA ASN A 483 -4.48 -20.06 -30.67
C ASN A 483 -3.63 -19.73 -31.91
N ASP A 484 -2.90 -18.61 -31.92
CA ASP A 484 -1.97 -18.24 -32.99
C ASP A 484 -0.79 -19.22 -33.07
N ARG A 485 -0.33 -19.77 -31.94
CA ARG A 485 0.72 -20.82 -31.92
C ARG A 485 0.20 -22.16 -32.42
N GLU A 486 -1.01 -22.56 -32.06
CA GLU A 486 -1.64 -23.77 -32.59
C GLU A 486 -1.95 -23.63 -34.09
N ALA A 487 -2.45 -22.48 -34.54
CA ALA A 487 -2.71 -22.20 -35.95
C ALA A 487 -1.41 -22.16 -36.78
N ASN A 488 -0.31 -21.63 -36.24
CA ASN A 488 0.97 -21.61 -36.92
C ASN A 488 1.68 -22.99 -36.90
N ALA A 489 1.51 -23.77 -35.83
CA ALA A 489 1.94 -25.17 -35.79
C ALA A 489 1.17 -26.05 -36.80
N GLY A 490 -0.15 -25.82 -36.93
CA GLY A 490 -0.99 -26.47 -37.93
C GLY A 490 -0.60 -26.14 -39.38
N ARG A 491 0.04 -24.99 -39.63
CA ARG A 491 0.64 -24.65 -40.93
C ARG A 491 2.01 -25.31 -41.13
N ALA A 492 2.88 -25.28 -40.12
CA ALA A 492 4.20 -25.93 -40.19
C ALA A 492 4.12 -27.46 -40.45
N GLY A 493 3.03 -28.11 -40.01
CA GLY A 493 2.74 -29.51 -40.32
C GLY A 493 2.20 -29.79 -41.73
N ALA A 494 1.89 -28.78 -42.53
CA ALA A 494 1.41 -28.93 -43.91
C ALA A 494 2.54 -28.75 -44.95
N ASP A 495 3.43 -27.79 -44.73
CA ASP A 495 4.48 -27.41 -45.71
C ASP A 495 5.68 -28.38 -45.77
N THR A 496 5.69 -29.43 -44.92
CA THR A 496 6.75 -30.46 -44.90
C THR A 496 6.48 -31.68 -45.77
N ALA A 497 5.38 -31.70 -46.53
CA ALA A 497 4.96 -32.82 -47.38
C ALA A 497 5.43 -32.75 -48.85
N THR A 498 6.22 -31.73 -49.24
CA THR A 498 6.70 -31.56 -50.63
C THR A 498 8.15 -31.08 -50.70
N HIS A 499 9.13 -31.98 -50.51
CA HIS A 499 10.44 -32.03 -51.20
C HIS A 499 11.30 -33.16 -50.62
N SER A 500 11.18 -34.37 -51.17
CA SER A 500 11.98 -35.54 -50.77
C SER A 500 12.57 -36.26 -52.00
N ALA A 501 13.45 -35.55 -52.70
CA ALA A 501 14.30 -36.08 -53.77
C ALA A 501 15.63 -35.31 -53.77
N ASP A 502 16.67 -35.91 -54.34
CA ASP A 502 17.99 -35.32 -54.64
C ASP A 502 18.78 -34.71 -53.46
N ALA A 503 19.34 -35.58 -52.62
CA ALA A 503 20.55 -35.28 -51.83
C ALA A 503 21.38 -36.56 -51.62
N ALA A 504 22.27 -36.87 -52.57
CA ALA A 504 23.22 -37.97 -52.48
C ALA A 504 24.66 -37.49 -52.73
N ASN A 505 25.63 -38.18 -52.10
CA ASN A 505 27.08 -38.15 -52.34
C ASN A 505 27.91 -37.03 -51.65
N ALA A 506 29.20 -37.35 -51.39
CA ALA A 506 30.29 -36.57 -50.75
C ALA A 506 30.01 -36.04 -49.32
N ALA A 507 30.72 -36.39 -48.23
CA ALA A 507 31.99 -37.07 -47.93
C ALA A 507 33.30 -36.23 -47.84
N ASP A 508 33.98 -36.41 -46.69
CA ASP A 508 35.42 -36.33 -46.39
C ASP A 508 36.07 -35.07 -45.70
N ALA A 509 37.13 -35.39 -44.93
CA ALA A 509 38.29 -34.60 -44.45
C ALA A 509 38.13 -33.48 -43.40
N GLY A 510 39.01 -33.50 -42.37
CA GLY A 510 39.33 -32.30 -41.56
C GLY A 510 39.95 -32.53 -40.17
N ARG A 511 41.19 -32.07 -39.94
CA ARG A 511 41.93 -32.02 -38.64
C ARG A 511 42.87 -30.78 -38.65
N THR A 512 43.51 -30.29 -37.58
CA THR A 512 43.73 -30.77 -36.19
C THR A 512 43.98 -29.56 -35.23
N THR A 513 43.97 -29.77 -33.91
CA THR A 513 44.71 -29.04 -32.82
C THR A 513 45.14 -27.55 -32.97
N ALA A 514 44.89 -26.74 -31.93
CA ALA A 514 45.90 -25.87 -31.26
C ALA A 514 45.38 -25.21 -29.96
N GLN A 515 46.29 -24.70 -29.11
CA GLN A 515 46.02 -23.96 -27.86
C GLN A 515 46.32 -22.45 -27.98
N PRO A 516 45.89 -21.59 -27.03
CA PRO A 516 46.00 -20.12 -27.13
C PRO A 516 47.25 -19.54 -26.42
N PRO A 517 47.62 -18.27 -26.71
CA PRO A 517 48.58 -17.49 -25.93
C PRO A 517 47.93 -16.56 -24.88
N ALA A 518 48.75 -16.06 -23.95
CA ALA A 518 48.40 -15.03 -22.97
C ALA A 518 49.38 -13.84 -23.05
N HIS A 519 49.11 -12.75 -22.31
CA HIS A 519 50.07 -11.65 -22.08
C HIS A 519 50.18 -11.32 -20.58
N ALA A 520 51.31 -10.74 -20.17
CA ALA A 520 51.77 -10.71 -18.77
C ALA A 520 52.60 -9.47 -18.39
N GLY A 521 52.82 -9.30 -17.07
CA GLY A 521 53.67 -8.31 -16.39
C GLY A 521 53.12 -8.07 -14.97
N ALA A 522 53.73 -8.46 -13.84
CA ALA A 522 55.08 -8.19 -13.28
C ALA A 522 55.25 -6.72 -12.81
N ALA A 523 55.66 -6.38 -11.58
CA ALA A 523 55.99 -7.11 -10.33
C ALA A 523 55.77 -6.16 -9.10
N SER A 524 56.21 -6.30 -7.83
CA SER A 524 57.18 -7.20 -7.14
C SER A 524 57.04 -7.16 -5.57
N THR A 525 57.88 -7.94 -4.86
CA THR A 525 58.54 -7.77 -3.53
C THR A 525 58.29 -6.50 -2.67
N ARG A 526 58.34 -6.49 -1.31
CA ARG A 526 58.66 -7.50 -0.25
C ARG A 526 58.36 -6.93 1.17
N ASP A 527 58.37 -7.79 2.19
CA ASP A 527 58.70 -7.55 3.62
C ASP A 527 57.89 -6.47 4.41
N ALA A 528 57.93 -6.32 5.74
CA ALA A 528 57.97 -7.23 6.91
C ALA A 528 57.67 -6.37 8.19
N ASP A 529 57.72 -6.97 9.39
CA ASP A 529 57.63 -6.33 10.72
C ASP A 529 56.27 -5.64 11.09
N GLY A 530 55.88 -5.49 12.37
CA GLY A 530 56.53 -5.87 13.63
C GLY A 530 55.56 -5.81 14.83
N GLU A 531 56.03 -6.24 16.00
CA GLU A 531 55.25 -6.50 17.22
C GLU A 531 54.63 -5.25 17.91
N THR A 532 53.55 -5.46 18.69
CA THR A 532 53.55 -5.14 20.14
C THR A 532 52.35 -5.76 20.87
N ALA A 533 52.46 -5.95 22.19
CA ALA A 533 51.43 -6.62 23.00
C ALA A 533 51.43 -6.17 24.48
N ALA A 534 50.32 -6.55 25.16
CA ALA A 534 50.18 -6.80 26.59
C ALA A 534 49.86 -5.65 27.59
N ARG A 535 49.01 -6.01 28.57
CA ARG A 535 48.81 -5.42 29.92
C ARG A 535 48.16 -4.02 30.01
N ALA A 536 47.49 -3.65 31.11
CA ALA A 536 46.84 -4.41 32.20
C ALA A 536 45.87 -3.47 32.96
N ASP A 537 45.32 -3.97 34.08
CA ASP A 537 44.66 -3.24 35.18
C ASP A 537 43.28 -2.58 34.90
N GLY A 538 42.36 -2.48 35.87
CA GLY A 538 42.37 -3.12 37.19
C GLY A 538 41.91 -2.27 38.37
N ALA A 539 40.70 -1.71 38.37
CA ALA A 539 40.08 -1.20 39.60
C ALA A 539 38.55 -1.10 39.50
N ALA A 540 37.88 -1.40 40.61
CA ALA A 540 36.53 -0.93 40.93
C ALA A 540 36.57 -0.29 42.34
N PRO A 541 35.61 0.57 42.67
CA PRO A 541 34.97 0.43 43.98
C PRO A 541 33.43 0.42 43.91
N GLN A 542 32.82 0.15 45.06
CA GLN A 542 31.40 -0.13 45.25
C GLN A 542 30.48 1.12 45.24
N PRO A 543 29.16 0.95 45.05
CA PRO A 543 28.19 2.04 45.20
C PRO A 543 28.03 2.49 46.66
N ASN A 544 27.44 3.66 46.86
CA ASN A 544 27.16 4.23 48.18
C ASN A 544 25.64 4.17 48.48
N ASP A 545 25.27 3.74 49.68
CA ASP A 545 23.87 3.60 50.10
C ASP A 545 23.18 4.94 50.37
N THR A 546 21.89 5.05 50.04
CA THR A 546 20.91 5.86 50.81
C THR A 546 19.46 5.57 50.37
N GLN A 547 18.73 4.77 51.17
CA GLN A 547 17.26 4.73 51.14
C GLN A 547 16.69 5.64 52.24
N PRO A 548 15.56 6.35 51.99
CA PRO A 548 14.65 6.81 53.02
C PRO A 548 13.43 5.88 53.15
N HIS A 549 13.04 5.59 54.39
CA HIS A 549 11.96 4.66 54.77
C HIS A 549 10.57 4.95 54.18
N GLU A 550 9.79 3.89 53.94
CA GLU A 550 8.34 3.90 53.79
C GLU A 550 7.67 3.11 54.95
N PRO A 551 6.59 3.62 55.60
CA PRO A 551 5.95 2.96 56.73
C PRO A 551 4.83 1.97 56.32
N PRO A 552 4.56 0.90 57.09
CA PRO A 552 3.70 -0.20 56.67
C PRO A 552 2.21 -0.01 56.97
N HIS A 553 1.34 -0.40 56.03
CA HIS A 553 -0.08 -0.67 56.28
C HIS A 553 -0.38 -2.18 56.17
N ARG A 554 -1.10 -2.72 57.15
CA ARG A 554 -1.55 -4.13 57.19
C ARG A 554 -2.84 -4.34 56.39
N PRO A 555 -3.07 -5.52 55.80
CA PRO A 555 -4.37 -5.93 55.25
C PRO A 555 -5.28 -6.54 56.32
N ALA A 556 -6.60 -6.34 56.17
CA ALA A 556 -7.69 -7.29 56.51
C ALA A 556 -9.07 -6.64 56.31
N GLN A 557 -9.82 -7.05 55.30
CA GLN A 557 -10.89 -8.07 55.41
C GLN A 557 -11.25 -8.59 54.02
#